data_AF-A0A8J7LCH0-F1
#
_entry.id   AF-A0A8J7LCH0-F1
#
_cell.length_a   1.000
_cell.length_b   1.000
_cell.length_c   1.000
_cell.angle_alpha   90.00
_cell.angle_beta   90.00
_cell.angle_gamma   90.00
#
_symmetry.space_group_name_H-M   'P 1'
#
loop_
_entity.id
_entity.type
_entity.pdbx_description
1 polymer ?
#
loop_
_entity_poly.entity_id
_entity_poly.type
_entity_poly.pdbx_seq_one_letter_code
_entity_poly.pdbx_strand_id
1 'polypeptide(L)'
;MLLEKSQELIDLSQRRKSLQKFAGNLQIIQTRQKQIADAIATIQPLVEALKAFRQRGINNINFTQNVESILSFVINAEENLQNNPDWILDNKNFKGNFLKSNVENLKTTLEQQLSAAWKNYRDQKMPSTDNEILKFWSEVEASKRTVLQIQIIDREIKKVIYPKNNDEFESCERKIEQFNYSWNSLNSSELSEAVSRFLQAVSDKGAPLNLLTPEVQDWINQNGISDSFKIRLT
;
A
#
# COMPACT_ATOMS: atom_id res chain seq x y z
N MET A 1 39.61 -14.35 61.78
CA MET A 1 38.33 -15.11 61.70
C MET A 1 37.07 -14.25 61.70
N LEU A 2 36.62 -13.60 62.78
CA LEU A 2 35.33 -12.84 62.74
C LEU A 2 35.37 -11.60 61.84
N LEU A 3 36.43 -10.80 61.93
CA LEU A 3 36.66 -9.64 61.05
C LEU A 3 36.77 -10.03 59.57
N GLU A 4 37.43 -11.15 59.32
CA GLU A 4 37.69 -11.70 57.99
C GLU A 4 36.39 -12.18 57.31
N LYS A 5 35.53 -12.90 58.07
CA LYS A 5 34.19 -13.29 57.62
C LYS A 5 33.25 -12.11 57.43
N SER A 6 33.39 -11.06 58.23
CA SER A 6 32.63 -9.82 58.07
C SER A 6 33.02 -9.08 56.78
N GLN A 7 34.31 -9.06 56.43
CA GLN A 7 34.78 -8.46 55.19
C GLN A 7 34.30 -9.25 53.96
N GLU A 8 34.36 -10.58 54.02
CA GLU A 8 33.85 -11.46 52.97
C GLU A 8 32.34 -11.26 52.71
N LEU A 9 31.55 -11.07 53.77
CA LEU A 9 30.12 -10.75 53.66
C LEU A 9 29.85 -9.38 53.01
N ILE A 10 30.68 -8.37 53.28
CA ILE A 10 30.59 -7.04 52.66
C ILE A 10 30.87 -7.17 51.16
N ASP A 11 31.92 -7.88 50.79
CA ASP A 11 32.34 -8.06 49.39
C ASP A 11 31.28 -8.84 48.60
N LEU A 12 30.69 -9.89 49.18
CA LEU A 12 29.59 -10.65 48.58
C LEU A 12 28.31 -9.80 48.42
N SER A 13 28.00 -8.94 49.40
CA SER A 13 26.87 -8.02 49.33
C SER A 13 27.05 -6.98 48.21
N GLN A 14 28.26 -6.40 48.10
CA GLN A 14 28.61 -5.49 47.01
C GLN A 14 28.56 -6.18 45.65
N ARG A 15 29.10 -7.40 45.55
CA ARG A 15 29.06 -8.20 44.32
C ARG A 15 27.62 -8.51 43.90
N ARG A 16 26.76 -8.93 44.83
CA ARG A 16 25.33 -9.15 44.57
C ARG A 16 24.65 -7.87 44.08
N LYS A 17 24.89 -6.72 44.71
CA LYS A 17 24.34 -5.42 44.27
C LYS A 17 24.81 -5.06 42.85
N SER A 18 26.07 -5.31 42.52
CA SER A 18 26.62 -5.05 41.17
C SER A 18 25.99 -5.94 40.10
N LEU A 19 25.83 -7.24 40.38
CA LEU A 19 25.19 -8.20 39.48
C LEU A 19 23.71 -7.89 39.29
N GLN A 20 23.02 -7.46 40.35
CA GLN A 20 21.62 -7.04 40.26
C GLN A 20 21.46 -5.76 39.43
N LYS A 21 22.38 -4.79 39.57
CA LYS A 21 22.43 -3.59 38.71
C LYS A 21 22.69 -3.96 37.25
N PHE A 22 23.64 -4.86 37.00
CA PHE A 22 23.94 -5.34 35.65
C PHE A 22 22.75 -6.07 35.01
N ALA A 23 22.09 -6.97 35.75
CA ALA A 23 20.89 -7.66 35.29
C ALA A 23 19.73 -6.69 34.99
N GLY A 24 19.51 -5.68 35.84
CA GLY A 24 18.52 -4.63 35.61
C GLY A 24 18.82 -3.80 34.35
N ASN A 25 20.08 -3.41 34.16
CA ASN A 25 20.53 -2.69 32.97
C ASN A 25 20.33 -3.53 31.70
N LEU A 26 20.65 -4.82 31.76
CA LEU A 26 20.49 -5.75 30.64
C LEU A 26 19.02 -5.85 30.20
N GLN A 27 18.08 -5.95 31.13
CA GLN A 27 16.65 -5.99 30.81
C GLN A 27 16.15 -4.69 30.17
N ILE A 28 16.64 -3.54 30.63
CA ILE A 28 16.31 -2.23 30.03
C ILE A 28 16.84 -2.16 28.60
N ILE A 29 18.11 -2.51 28.39
CA ILE A 29 18.74 -2.52 27.06
C ILE A 29 17.98 -3.44 26.11
N GLN A 30 17.64 -4.66 26.52
CA GLN A 30 16.86 -5.60 25.72
C GLN A 30 15.48 -5.01 25.33
N THR A 31 14.83 -4.33 26.27
CA THR A 31 13.56 -3.64 26.01
C THR A 31 13.73 -2.56 24.93
N ARG A 32 14.83 -1.79 24.97
CA ARG A 32 15.09 -0.73 23.99
C ARG A 32 15.44 -1.30 22.63
N GLN A 33 16.26 -2.34 22.59
CA GLN A 33 16.57 -3.08 21.37
C GLN A 33 15.28 -3.60 20.71
N LYS A 34 14.37 -4.17 21.50
CA LYS A 34 13.07 -4.63 20.99
C LYS A 34 12.25 -3.48 20.42
N GLN A 35 12.16 -2.35 21.11
CA GLN A 35 11.43 -1.18 20.62
C GLN A 35 11.96 -0.64 19.28
N ILE A 36 13.29 -0.63 19.11
CA ILE A 36 13.93 -0.24 17.85
C ILE A 36 13.67 -1.29 16.76
N ALA A 37 13.83 -2.56 17.08
CA ALA A 37 13.56 -3.65 16.14
C ALA A 37 12.11 -3.65 15.64
N ASP A 38 11.14 -3.45 16.55
CA ASP A 38 9.71 -3.35 16.23
C ASP A 38 9.44 -2.13 15.31
N ALA A 39 10.08 -0.99 15.58
CA ALA A 39 10.00 0.20 14.73
C ALA A 39 10.54 -0.06 13.31
N ILE A 40 11.71 -0.69 13.20
CA ILE A 40 12.32 -1.06 11.91
C ILE A 40 11.40 -2.03 11.14
N ALA A 41 10.93 -3.08 11.81
CA ALA A 41 10.02 -4.07 11.21
C ALA A 41 8.71 -3.43 10.72
N THR A 42 8.28 -2.33 11.33
CA THR A 42 7.08 -1.59 10.93
C THR A 42 7.33 -0.68 9.71
N ILE A 43 8.47 0.01 9.66
CA ILE A 43 8.78 0.97 8.59
C ILE A 43 9.28 0.28 7.32
N GLN A 44 10.07 -0.81 7.45
CA GLN A 44 10.75 -1.44 6.32
C GLN A 44 9.80 -1.82 5.17
N PRO A 45 8.63 -2.46 5.40
CA PRO A 45 7.71 -2.79 4.30
C PRO A 45 7.14 -1.56 3.59
N LEU A 46 6.93 -0.46 4.33
CA LEU A 46 6.43 0.79 3.76
C LEU A 46 7.47 1.46 2.88
N VAL A 47 8.76 1.37 3.26
CA VAL A 47 9.87 1.87 2.45
C VAL A 47 9.99 1.10 1.14
N GLU A 48 9.86 -0.23 1.17
CA GLU A 48 9.88 -1.04 -0.05
C GLU A 48 8.68 -0.75 -0.96
N ALA A 49 7.48 -0.58 -0.40
CA ALA A 49 6.31 -0.14 -1.16
C ALA A 49 6.55 1.24 -1.79
N LEU A 50 7.00 2.22 -1.01
CA LEU A 50 7.32 3.57 -1.50
C LEU A 50 8.33 3.56 -2.64
N LYS A 51 9.39 2.76 -2.55
CA LYS A 51 10.38 2.60 -3.63
C LYS A 51 9.72 2.08 -4.90
N ALA A 52 8.88 1.04 -4.80
CA ALA A 52 8.17 0.45 -5.94
C ALA A 52 7.26 1.47 -6.65
N PHE A 53 6.55 2.31 -5.88
CA PHE A 53 5.72 3.39 -6.43
C PHE A 53 6.56 4.47 -7.12
N ARG A 54 7.66 4.90 -6.50
CA ARG A 54 8.56 5.93 -7.05
C ARG A 54 9.26 5.48 -8.33
N GLN A 55 9.63 4.21 -8.45
CA GLN A 55 10.18 3.63 -9.68
C GLN A 55 9.23 3.79 -10.89
N ARG A 56 7.93 3.95 -10.64
CA ARG A 56 6.88 4.16 -11.65
C ARG A 56 6.46 5.62 -11.79
N GLY A 57 7.23 6.54 -11.22
CA GLY A 57 6.97 7.98 -11.26
C GLY A 57 5.83 8.45 -10.34
N ILE A 58 5.32 7.60 -9.45
CA ILE A 58 4.26 7.97 -8.51
C ILE A 58 4.89 8.68 -7.30
N ASN A 59 5.05 10.00 -7.42
CA ASN A 59 5.79 10.83 -6.46
C ASN A 59 4.90 11.67 -5.54
N ASN A 60 3.58 11.57 -5.65
CA ASN A 60 2.60 12.38 -4.90
C ASN A 60 2.39 11.94 -3.44
N ILE A 61 3.27 11.09 -2.89
CA ILE A 61 3.21 10.58 -1.52
C ILE A 61 4.14 11.46 -0.66
N ASN A 62 3.55 12.38 0.11
CA ASN A 62 4.28 13.32 0.98
C ASN A 62 4.19 12.88 2.45
N PHE A 63 5.34 12.60 3.03
CA PHE A 63 5.49 12.16 4.43
C PHE A 63 6.52 12.98 5.21
N THR A 64 6.99 14.09 4.65
CA THR A 64 8.13 14.86 5.17
C THR A 64 7.93 15.26 6.64
N GLN A 65 6.75 15.79 6.97
CA GLN A 65 6.39 16.20 8.34
C GLN A 65 6.37 15.04 9.35
N ASN A 66 6.08 13.81 8.89
CA ASN A 66 5.97 12.64 9.79
C ASN A 66 7.32 11.94 10.01
N VAL A 67 8.30 12.18 9.14
CA VAL A 67 9.64 11.55 9.23
C VAL A 67 10.62 12.41 10.03
N GLU A 68 10.46 13.74 10.01
CA GLU A 68 11.32 14.67 10.74
C GLU A 68 11.41 14.37 12.24
N SER A 69 10.28 14.05 12.89
CA SER A 69 10.23 13.73 14.32
C SER A 69 10.97 12.43 14.67
N ILE A 70 10.87 11.41 13.80
CA ILE A 70 11.55 10.13 13.96
C ILE A 70 13.05 10.30 13.70
N LEU A 71 13.41 11.01 12.62
CA LEU A 71 14.81 11.27 12.28
C LEU A 71 15.51 12.07 13.37
N SER A 72 14.88 13.12 13.89
CA SER A 72 15.40 13.91 15.01
C SER A 72 15.60 13.06 16.27
N PHE A 73 14.67 12.13 16.55
CA PHE A 73 14.82 11.18 17.65
C PHE A 73 16.02 10.24 17.46
N VAL A 74 16.18 9.69 16.26
CA VAL A 74 17.29 8.76 15.94
C VAL A 74 18.64 9.48 16.06
N ILE A 75 18.78 10.65 15.45
CA ILE A 75 20.02 11.46 15.51
C ILE A 75 20.36 11.79 16.97
N ASN A 76 19.39 12.27 17.74
CA ASN A 76 19.61 12.60 19.15
C ASN A 76 19.99 11.36 19.98
N ALA A 77 19.38 10.21 19.72
CA ALA A 77 19.70 8.98 20.42
C ALA A 77 21.13 8.49 20.08
N GLU A 78 21.53 8.55 18.81
CA GLU A 78 22.89 8.19 18.37
C GLU A 78 23.95 9.09 19.00
N GLU A 79 23.76 10.42 18.96
CA GLU A 79 24.67 11.40 19.57
C GLU A 79 24.83 11.16 21.09
N ASN A 80 23.72 10.95 21.80
CA ASN A 80 23.78 10.74 23.24
C ASN A 80 24.40 9.39 23.61
N LEU A 81 24.15 8.33 22.83
CA LEU A 81 24.76 7.02 23.05
C LEU A 81 26.27 7.02 22.81
N GLN A 82 26.75 7.77 21.82
CA GLN A 82 28.18 7.94 21.57
C GLN A 82 28.89 8.67 22.72
N ASN A 83 28.26 9.70 23.28
CA ASN A 83 28.83 10.51 24.35
C ASN A 83 28.67 9.86 25.75
N ASN A 84 27.58 9.14 25.98
CA ASN A 84 27.25 8.52 27.26
C ASN A 84 26.43 7.24 27.07
N PRO A 85 27.06 6.05 27.11
CA PRO A 85 26.35 4.78 26.97
C PRO A 85 25.26 4.53 28.02
N ASP A 86 25.38 5.10 29.23
CA ASP A 86 24.39 4.96 30.30
C ASP A 86 23.11 5.78 30.02
N TRP A 87 23.12 6.69 29.04
CA TRP A 87 21.96 7.52 28.66
C TRP A 87 20.72 6.68 28.35
N ILE A 88 20.90 5.53 27.70
CA ILE A 88 19.81 4.63 27.28
C ILE A 88 19.11 3.92 28.46
N LEU A 89 19.77 3.89 29.63
CA LEU A 89 19.24 3.22 30.82
C LEU A 89 18.12 4.04 31.49
N ASP A 90 18.07 5.35 31.25
CA ASP A 90 17.03 6.21 31.80
C ASP A 90 15.82 6.31 30.86
N ASN A 91 14.64 5.99 31.40
CA ASN A 91 13.36 6.07 30.68
C ASN A 91 12.96 7.51 30.34
N LYS A 92 13.49 8.51 31.04
CA LYS A 92 13.29 9.94 30.72
C LYS A 92 14.09 10.37 29.49
N ASN A 93 15.20 9.69 29.25
CA ASN A 93 16.12 9.93 28.14
C ASN A 93 15.66 9.18 26.88
N PHE A 94 15.62 7.84 26.94
CA PHE A 94 15.13 7.03 25.82
C PHE A 94 13.59 6.95 25.81
N LYS A 95 12.97 7.84 25.03
CA LYS A 95 11.51 7.94 24.89
C LYS A 95 10.96 6.87 23.92
N GLY A 96 11.07 5.60 24.27
CA GLY A 96 10.60 4.49 23.42
C GLY A 96 9.10 4.55 23.03
N ASN A 97 8.25 5.08 23.92
CA ASN A 97 6.82 5.29 23.60
C ASN A 97 6.62 6.39 22.55
N PHE A 98 7.44 7.45 22.59
CA PHE A 98 7.42 8.51 21.58
C PHE A 98 7.81 7.92 20.21
N LEU A 99 8.88 7.12 20.14
CA LEU A 99 9.25 6.43 18.91
C LEU A 99 8.09 5.57 18.39
N LYS A 100 7.53 4.71 19.23
CA LYS A 100 6.41 3.84 18.86
C LYS A 100 5.22 4.62 18.28
N SER A 101 4.76 5.67 18.97
CA SER A 101 3.61 6.46 18.51
C SER A 101 3.87 7.18 17.20
N ASN A 102 5.07 7.74 16.99
CA ASN A 102 5.40 8.39 15.72
C ASN A 102 5.49 7.39 14.57
N VAL A 103 6.04 6.20 14.82
CA VAL A 103 6.11 5.13 13.80
C VAL A 103 4.72 4.63 13.41
N GLU A 104 3.81 4.42 14.36
CA GLU A 104 2.43 4.02 14.06
C GLU A 104 1.65 5.10 13.31
N ASN A 105 1.88 6.38 13.63
CA ASN A 105 1.28 7.50 12.92
C ASN A 105 1.81 7.59 11.48
N LEU A 106 3.14 7.43 11.29
CA LEU A 106 3.77 7.38 9.98
C LEU A 106 3.19 6.23 9.15
N LYS A 107 3.09 5.03 9.75
CA LYS A 107 2.49 3.87 9.11
C LYS A 107 1.09 4.17 8.63
N THR A 108 0.21 4.59 9.52
CA THR A 108 -1.20 4.86 9.19
C THR A 108 -1.32 5.86 8.03
N THR A 109 -0.53 6.94 8.08
CA THR A 109 -0.53 7.96 7.03
C THR A 109 -0.03 7.41 5.70
N LEU A 110 1.08 6.68 5.70
CA LEU A 110 1.66 6.10 4.48
C LEU A 110 0.74 5.05 3.86
N GLU A 111 0.10 4.19 4.67
CA GLU A 111 -0.83 3.19 4.15
C GLU A 111 -2.03 3.82 3.46
N GLN A 112 -2.57 4.91 4.01
CA GLN A 112 -3.65 5.68 3.38
C GLN A 112 -3.20 6.30 2.06
N GLN A 113 -2.03 6.95 2.04
CA GLN A 113 -1.51 7.59 0.83
C GLN A 113 -1.14 6.56 -0.25
N LEU A 114 -0.51 5.44 0.10
CA LEU A 114 -0.18 4.34 -0.81
C LEU A 114 -1.45 3.73 -1.41
N SER A 115 -2.49 3.50 -0.60
CA SER A 115 -3.76 2.96 -1.09
C SER A 115 -4.47 3.93 -2.04
N ALA A 116 -4.47 5.23 -1.71
CA ALA A 116 -5.03 6.26 -2.59
C ALA A 116 -4.26 6.37 -3.92
N ALA A 117 -2.92 6.36 -3.85
CA ALA A 117 -2.07 6.37 -5.03
C ALA A 117 -2.27 5.12 -5.89
N TRP A 118 -2.42 3.94 -5.28
CA TRP A 118 -2.71 2.70 -5.99
C TRP A 118 -4.05 2.76 -6.71
N LYS A 119 -5.09 3.22 -6.02
CA LYS A 119 -6.41 3.40 -6.61
C LYS A 119 -6.34 4.31 -7.83
N ASN A 120 -5.72 5.47 -7.71
CA ASN A 120 -5.56 6.41 -8.82
C ASN A 120 -4.76 5.80 -9.99
N TYR A 121 -3.70 5.04 -9.69
CA TYR A 121 -2.93 4.35 -10.72
C TYR A 121 -3.78 3.34 -11.50
N ARG A 122 -4.56 2.51 -10.80
CA ARG A 122 -5.47 1.55 -11.44
C ARG A 122 -6.53 2.26 -12.28
N ASP A 123 -7.18 3.27 -11.72
CA ASP A 123 -8.26 4.02 -12.38
C ASP A 123 -7.75 4.74 -13.66
N GLN A 124 -6.44 5.02 -13.76
CA GLN A 124 -5.81 5.56 -14.97
C GLN A 124 -5.37 4.50 -15.99
N LYS A 125 -5.11 3.27 -15.55
CA LYS A 125 -4.54 2.19 -16.38
C LYS A 125 -5.55 1.15 -16.81
N MET A 126 -6.72 1.12 -16.19
CA MET A 126 -7.81 0.19 -16.49
C MET A 126 -9.01 0.95 -17.04
N PRO A 127 -9.63 0.48 -18.13
CA PRO A 127 -10.96 0.89 -18.56
C PRO A 127 -11.98 0.80 -17.43
N SER A 128 -13.01 1.65 -17.49
CA SER A 128 -14.09 1.59 -16.52
C SER A 128 -14.89 0.30 -16.69
N THR A 129 -14.81 -0.57 -15.69
CA THR A 129 -15.61 -1.80 -15.60
C THR A 129 -17.01 -1.46 -15.11
N ASP A 130 -17.80 -0.80 -15.96
CA ASP A 130 -19.23 -0.69 -15.68
C ASP A 130 -19.85 -2.09 -15.80
N ASN A 131 -20.43 -2.56 -14.68
CA ASN A 131 -21.05 -3.88 -14.61
C ASN A 131 -22.19 -4.02 -15.62
N GLU A 132 -22.83 -2.93 -16.03
CA GLU A 132 -23.89 -2.96 -17.03
C GLU A 132 -23.34 -3.26 -18.43
N ILE A 133 -22.22 -2.63 -18.82
CA ILE A 133 -21.52 -2.90 -20.09
C ILE A 133 -21.00 -4.34 -20.11
N LEU A 134 -20.43 -4.81 -19.00
CA LEU A 134 -19.96 -6.20 -18.90
C LEU A 134 -21.10 -7.21 -18.90
N LYS A 135 -22.26 -6.88 -18.32
CA LYS A 135 -23.45 -7.73 -18.37
C LYS A 135 -23.93 -7.88 -19.82
N PHE A 136 -23.93 -6.79 -20.59
CA PHE A 136 -24.24 -6.85 -22.01
C PHE A 136 -23.29 -7.79 -22.77
N TRP A 137 -21.97 -7.62 -22.60
CA TRP A 137 -20.99 -8.51 -23.24
C TRP A 137 -21.14 -9.99 -22.81
N SER A 138 -21.75 -10.26 -21.65
CA SER A 138 -22.02 -11.62 -21.20
C SER A 138 -23.26 -12.27 -21.86
N GLU A 139 -24.11 -11.50 -22.53
CA GLU A 139 -25.25 -12.02 -23.29
C GLU A 139 -24.80 -12.54 -24.67
N VAL A 140 -23.70 -12.02 -25.21
CA VAL A 140 -23.05 -12.53 -26.42
C VAL A 140 -22.30 -13.83 -26.11
N GLU A 141 -22.75 -14.96 -26.66
CA GLU A 141 -22.20 -16.30 -26.35
C GLU A 141 -20.68 -16.39 -26.59
N ALA A 142 -20.19 -15.79 -27.68
CA ALA A 142 -18.77 -15.75 -28.02
C ALA A 142 -17.90 -15.00 -26.99
N SER A 143 -18.49 -14.03 -26.27
CA SER A 143 -17.78 -13.13 -25.36
C SER A 143 -17.86 -13.54 -23.89
N LYS A 144 -18.77 -14.45 -23.53
CA LYS A 144 -19.00 -14.92 -22.14
C LYS A 144 -17.73 -15.32 -21.41
N ARG A 145 -16.87 -16.11 -22.05
CA ARG A 145 -15.61 -16.59 -21.45
C ARG A 145 -14.67 -15.43 -21.15
N THR A 146 -14.55 -14.49 -22.07
CA THR A 146 -13.70 -13.30 -21.93
C THR A 146 -14.23 -12.36 -20.86
N VAL A 147 -15.55 -12.15 -20.78
CA VAL A 147 -16.17 -11.36 -19.70
C VAL A 147 -15.92 -11.97 -18.32
N LEU A 148 -16.07 -13.29 -18.18
CA LEU A 148 -15.76 -13.96 -16.92
C LEU A 148 -14.29 -13.78 -16.53
N GLN A 149 -13.36 -13.89 -17.48
CA GLN A 149 -11.94 -13.65 -17.24
C GLN A 149 -11.68 -12.22 -16.78
N ILE A 150 -12.27 -11.23 -17.44
CA ILE A 150 -12.17 -9.81 -17.06
C ILE A 150 -12.68 -9.59 -15.63
N GLN A 151 -13.84 -10.15 -15.27
CA GLN A 151 -14.40 -10.04 -13.92
C GLN A 151 -13.51 -10.69 -12.86
N ILE A 152 -12.87 -11.83 -13.16
CA ILE A 152 -11.93 -12.48 -12.25
C ILE A 152 -10.71 -11.60 -12.03
N ILE A 153 -10.08 -11.12 -13.11
CA ILE A 153 -8.89 -10.27 -13.04
C ILE A 153 -9.20 -8.96 -12.32
N ASP A 154 -10.33 -8.31 -12.63
CA ASP A 154 -10.79 -7.09 -11.96
C ASP A 154 -10.92 -7.28 -10.44
N ARG A 155 -11.56 -8.38 -10.00
CA ARG A 155 -11.67 -8.71 -8.57
C ARG A 155 -10.32 -8.94 -7.93
N GLU A 156 -9.41 -9.64 -8.60
CA GLU A 156 -8.06 -9.90 -8.08
C GLU A 156 -7.25 -8.62 -7.92
N ILE A 157 -7.30 -7.72 -8.90
CA ILE A 157 -6.63 -6.42 -8.83
C ILE A 157 -7.27 -5.55 -7.74
N LYS A 158 -8.61 -5.55 -7.62
CA LYS A 158 -9.36 -4.77 -6.61
C LYS A 158 -9.10 -5.23 -5.17
N LYS A 159 -8.82 -6.52 -4.95
CA LYS A 159 -8.44 -7.07 -3.64
C LYS A 159 -7.11 -6.52 -3.11
N VAL A 160 -6.19 -6.10 -3.98
CA VAL A 160 -4.92 -5.52 -3.57
C VAL A 160 -5.14 -4.08 -3.09
N ILE A 161 -4.88 -3.83 -1.80
CA ILE A 161 -4.99 -2.49 -1.20
C ILE A 161 -3.92 -1.54 -1.76
N TYR A 162 -2.68 -2.03 -1.82
CA TYR A 162 -1.54 -1.48 -2.54
C TYR A 162 -0.43 -2.55 -2.62
N PRO A 163 0.41 -2.57 -3.67
CA PRO A 163 1.56 -3.48 -3.76
C PRO A 163 2.62 -3.17 -2.69
N LYS A 164 3.12 -4.19 -1.97
CA LYS A 164 4.06 -4.01 -0.85
C LYS A 164 5.53 -3.86 -1.26
N ASN A 165 5.87 -4.24 -2.48
CA ASN A 165 7.22 -4.25 -3.02
C ASN A 165 7.17 -4.23 -4.55
N ASN A 166 8.32 -4.21 -5.20
CA ASN A 166 8.40 -4.16 -6.66
C ASN A 166 7.79 -5.40 -7.33
N ASP A 167 8.04 -6.60 -6.81
CA ASP A 167 7.57 -7.85 -7.40
C ASP A 167 6.04 -7.96 -7.37
N GLU A 168 5.42 -7.57 -6.25
CA GLU A 168 3.97 -7.48 -6.14
C GLU A 168 3.40 -6.43 -7.09
N PHE A 169 4.11 -5.31 -7.29
CA PHE A 169 3.67 -4.27 -8.20
C PHE A 169 3.70 -4.78 -9.65
N GLU A 170 4.82 -5.39 -10.08
CA GLU A 170 4.93 -6.00 -11.41
C GLU A 170 3.88 -7.09 -11.64
N SER A 171 3.59 -7.89 -10.61
CA SER A 171 2.52 -8.89 -10.67
C SER A 171 1.16 -8.25 -10.93
N CYS A 172 0.86 -7.13 -10.26
CA CYS A 172 -0.35 -6.36 -10.52
C CYS A 172 -0.35 -5.73 -11.92
N GLU A 173 0.78 -5.24 -12.41
CA GLU A 173 0.89 -4.67 -13.76
C GLU A 173 0.65 -5.72 -14.83
N ARG A 174 1.22 -6.92 -14.70
CA ARG A 174 0.93 -8.04 -15.62
C ARG A 174 -0.55 -8.39 -15.62
N LYS A 175 -1.24 -8.32 -14.47
CA LYS A 175 -2.68 -8.51 -14.40
C LYS A 175 -3.45 -7.38 -15.09
N ILE A 176 -3.02 -6.12 -14.93
CA ILE A 176 -3.60 -4.97 -15.64
C ILE A 176 -3.40 -5.12 -17.15
N GLU A 177 -2.24 -5.60 -17.61
CA GLU A 177 -1.98 -5.87 -19.02
C GLU A 177 -2.89 -6.99 -19.56
N GLN A 178 -3.03 -8.09 -18.81
CA GLN A 178 -3.96 -9.17 -19.15
C GLN A 178 -5.41 -8.69 -19.19
N PHE A 179 -5.80 -7.85 -18.23
CA PHE A 179 -7.11 -7.20 -18.21
C PHE A 179 -7.32 -6.41 -19.50
N ASN A 180 -6.37 -5.53 -19.86
CA ASN A 180 -6.46 -4.67 -21.04
C ASN A 180 -6.47 -5.49 -22.34
N TYR A 181 -5.70 -6.57 -22.40
CA TYR A 181 -5.71 -7.50 -23.53
C TYR A 181 -7.08 -8.18 -23.68
N SER A 182 -7.62 -8.75 -22.61
CA SER A 182 -8.96 -9.37 -22.62
C SER A 182 -10.04 -8.34 -22.98
N TRP A 183 -9.94 -7.14 -22.44
CA TRP A 183 -10.86 -6.03 -22.74
C TRP A 183 -10.83 -5.68 -24.23
N ASN A 184 -9.64 -5.50 -24.81
CA ASN A 184 -9.49 -5.21 -26.23
C ASN A 184 -9.94 -6.37 -27.13
N SER A 185 -9.85 -7.61 -26.65
CA SER A 185 -10.31 -8.78 -27.40
C SER A 185 -11.84 -8.89 -27.50
N LEU A 186 -12.60 -8.38 -26.50
CA LEU A 186 -14.07 -8.30 -26.59
C LEU A 186 -14.52 -7.51 -27.83
N ASN A 187 -13.79 -6.45 -28.16
CA ASN A 187 -14.09 -5.56 -29.27
C ASN A 187 -13.89 -6.18 -30.65
N SER A 188 -13.31 -7.38 -30.74
CA SER A 188 -12.97 -8.07 -32.00
C SER A 188 -14.00 -9.09 -32.48
N SER A 189 -15.01 -9.43 -31.66
CA SER A 189 -15.99 -10.45 -31.99
C SER A 189 -17.37 -9.86 -32.30
N GLU A 190 -17.85 -10.15 -33.51
CA GLU A 190 -19.25 -10.12 -33.98
C GLU A 190 -20.02 -8.78 -34.02
N LEU A 191 -19.52 -7.70 -33.40
CA LEU A 191 -20.15 -6.39 -33.50
C LEU A 191 -19.68 -5.60 -34.73
N SER A 192 -20.54 -4.73 -35.24
CA SER A 192 -20.12 -3.79 -36.29
C SER A 192 -19.08 -2.81 -35.75
N GLU A 193 -18.22 -2.31 -36.64
CA GLU A 193 -17.13 -1.42 -36.26
C GLU A 193 -17.63 -0.12 -35.61
N ALA A 194 -18.81 0.37 -36.00
CA ALA A 194 -19.44 1.55 -35.41
C ALA A 194 -19.85 1.31 -33.95
N VAL A 195 -20.51 0.17 -33.67
CA VAL A 195 -20.92 -0.22 -32.31
C VAL A 195 -19.72 -0.46 -31.41
N SER A 196 -18.71 -1.19 -31.91
CA SER A 196 -17.48 -1.48 -31.17
C SER A 196 -16.74 -0.18 -30.79
N ARG A 197 -16.60 0.77 -31.73
CA ARG A 197 -16.00 2.08 -31.46
C ARG A 197 -16.79 2.91 -30.46
N PHE A 198 -18.12 2.91 -30.54
CA PHE A 198 -18.96 3.62 -29.58
C PHE A 198 -18.78 3.07 -28.17
N LEU A 199 -18.90 1.74 -28.00
CA LEU A 199 -18.74 1.10 -26.69
C LEU A 199 -17.35 1.35 -26.10
N GLN A 200 -16.29 1.30 -26.92
CA GLN A 200 -14.94 1.63 -26.49
C GLN A 200 -14.83 3.05 -25.95
N ALA A 201 -15.42 4.02 -26.66
CA ALA A 201 -15.39 5.41 -26.24
C ALA A 201 -16.20 5.64 -24.95
N VAL A 202 -17.35 4.95 -24.80
CA VAL A 202 -18.15 5.01 -23.56
C VAL A 202 -17.35 4.48 -22.36
N SER A 203 -16.64 3.36 -22.51
CA SER A 203 -15.92 2.70 -21.40
C SER A 203 -14.67 3.43 -20.92
N ASP A 204 -14.07 4.31 -21.73
CA ASP A 204 -12.89 5.08 -21.33
C ASP A 204 -13.28 6.36 -20.57
N LYS A 205 -13.86 7.35 -21.27
CA LYS A 205 -14.20 8.67 -20.70
C LYS A 205 -15.59 9.18 -21.09
N GLY A 206 -16.38 8.34 -21.75
CA GLY A 206 -17.61 8.74 -22.42
C GLY A 206 -17.41 8.92 -23.93
N ALA A 207 -18.43 8.56 -24.70
CA ALA A 207 -18.40 8.70 -26.15
C ALA A 207 -18.90 10.09 -26.58
N PRO A 208 -18.22 10.77 -27.52
CA PRO A 208 -18.77 11.97 -28.15
C PRO A 208 -20.05 11.63 -28.92
N LEU A 209 -20.99 12.58 -28.98
CA LEU A 209 -22.33 12.37 -29.53
C LEU A 209 -22.31 11.96 -31.01
N ASN A 210 -21.25 12.31 -31.74
CA ASN A 210 -21.06 11.91 -33.14
C ASN A 210 -20.82 10.41 -33.34
N LEU A 211 -20.43 9.67 -32.29
CA LEU A 211 -20.33 8.21 -32.33
C LEU A 211 -21.67 7.50 -32.12
N LEU A 212 -22.72 8.21 -31.70
CA LEU A 212 -24.08 7.70 -31.65
C LEU A 212 -24.70 7.76 -33.06
N THR A 213 -24.19 6.92 -33.97
CA THR A 213 -24.74 6.81 -35.33
C THR A 213 -26.12 6.13 -35.29
N PRO A 214 -26.95 6.25 -36.35
CA PRO A 214 -28.23 5.53 -36.42
C PRO A 214 -28.07 4.02 -36.20
N GLU A 215 -26.99 3.43 -36.74
CA GLU A 215 -26.65 2.03 -36.52
C GLU A 215 -26.42 1.70 -35.04
N VAL A 216 -25.67 2.55 -34.33
CA VAL A 216 -25.42 2.39 -32.89
C VAL A 216 -26.71 2.57 -32.10
N GLN A 217 -27.54 3.53 -32.47
CA GLN A 217 -28.81 3.81 -31.81
C GLN A 217 -29.82 2.66 -32.00
N ASP A 218 -29.94 2.15 -33.22
CA ASP A 218 -30.78 0.99 -33.52
C ASP A 218 -30.31 -0.23 -32.74
N TRP A 219 -28.99 -0.44 -32.68
CA TRP A 219 -28.40 -1.52 -31.92
C TRP A 219 -28.66 -1.39 -30.41
N ILE A 220 -28.49 -0.19 -29.82
CA ILE A 220 -28.78 0.08 -28.40
C ILE A 220 -30.24 -0.24 -28.08
N ASN A 221 -31.17 0.19 -28.95
CA ASN A 221 -32.60 -0.04 -28.77
C ASN A 221 -32.98 -1.52 -28.93
N GLN A 222 -32.40 -2.23 -29.91
CA GLN A 222 -32.64 -3.65 -30.14
C GLN A 222 -32.20 -4.52 -28.96
N ASN A 223 -31.12 -4.12 -28.27
CA ASN A 223 -30.59 -4.84 -27.11
C ASN A 223 -31.19 -4.34 -25.78
N GLY A 224 -32.07 -3.33 -25.79
CA GLY A 224 -32.76 -2.86 -24.57
C GLY A 224 -31.85 -2.20 -23.53
N ILE A 225 -30.71 -1.67 -23.94
CA ILE A 225 -29.68 -1.10 -23.04
C ILE A 225 -29.67 0.44 -23.04
N SER A 226 -30.71 1.08 -23.59
CA SER A 226 -30.81 2.53 -23.70
C SER A 226 -30.70 3.24 -22.34
N ASP A 227 -31.19 2.62 -21.27
CA ASP A 227 -31.18 3.17 -19.90
C ASP A 227 -29.80 3.11 -19.22
N SER A 228 -28.89 2.28 -19.74
CA SER A 228 -27.52 2.13 -19.22
C SER A 228 -26.59 3.27 -19.66
N PHE A 229 -26.97 4.03 -20.67
CA PHE A 229 -26.17 5.17 -21.15
C PHE A 229 -26.75 6.49 -20.66
N LYS A 230 -25.89 7.39 -20.20
CA LYS A 230 -26.28 8.74 -19.75
C LYS A 230 -25.48 9.80 -20.49
N ILE A 231 -26.18 10.82 -20.98
CA ILE A 231 -25.54 12.01 -21.54
C ILE A 231 -25.15 12.92 -20.37
N ARG A 232 -23.87 13.30 -20.31
CA ARG A 232 -23.36 14.32 -19.38
C ARG A 232 -22.79 15.47 -20.19
N LEU A 233 -23.16 16.69 -19.84
CA LEU A 233 -22.49 17.89 -20.32
C LEU A 233 -21.14 17.99 -19.61
N THR A 234 -20.07 18.14 -20.38
CA THR A 234 -18.70 18.39 -19.89
C THR A 234 -18.36 19.85 -20.08
#